data_AF-A0A5A7US01-F1
#
_entry.id   AF-A0A5A7US01-F1
#
_cell.length_a   1.000
_cell.length_b   1.000
_cell.length_c   1.000
_cell.angle_alpha   90.00
_cell.angle_beta   90.00
_cell.angle_gamma   90.00
#
_symmetry.space_group_name_H-M   'P 1'
#
loop_
_entity.id
_entity.type
_entity.pdbx_description
1 polymer ?
#
loop_
_entity_poly.entity_id
_entity_poly.type
_entity_poly.pdbx_seq_one_letter_code
_entity_poly.pdbx_strand_id
1 'polypeptide(L)'
;MLVIRYIFPHGERLIPAILIHYDSTTAIAKVQNRYYNGKRRQIRRKHSTIRELLTTGAVIVDDVRSDDNLADPLTKGLAREKVFKTS
;
A
#
# COMPACT_ATOMS: atom_id res chain seq x y z
N MET A 1 -4.70 2.60 4.95
CA MET A 1 -3.38 2.51 5.62
C MET A 1 -2.64 1.34 4.99
N LEU A 2 -1.63 1.58 4.13
CA LEU A 2 -0.92 0.49 3.45
C LEU A 2 -0.03 -0.25 4.47
N VAL A 3 -0.40 -1.49 4.80
CA VAL A 3 0.41 -2.42 5.60
C VAL A 3 1.00 -3.42 4.61
N ILE A 4 2.17 -3.11 4.07
CA ILE A 4 2.96 -4.10 3.32
C ILE A 4 3.71 -4.92 4.38
N ARG A 5 3.31 -6.18 4.57
CA ARG A 5 4.10 -7.14 5.34
C ARG A 5 5.34 -7.51 4.52
N TYR A 6 6.51 -7.32 5.12
CA TYR A 6 7.79 -7.76 4.55
C TYR A 6 7.80 -9.28 4.40
N ILE A 7 8.32 -9.76 3.27
CA ILE A 7 8.89 -11.11 3.15
C ILE A 7 10.38 -10.89 2.90
N PHE A 8 11.20 -11.18 3.89
CA PHE A 8 12.66 -11.10 3.78
C PHE A 8 13.15 -12.32 2.98
N PRO A 9 13.88 -12.17 1.85
CA PRO A 9 14.43 -13.31 1.15
C PRO A 9 15.69 -13.76 1.88
N HIS A 10 15.64 -14.94 2.50
CA HIS A 10 16.85 -15.67 2.85
C HIS A 10 17.11 -16.66 1.70
N GLY A 11 18.11 -16.38 0.87
CA GLY A 11 18.57 -17.28 -0.20
C GLY A 11 18.07 -16.94 -1.61
N GLU A 12 18.86 -17.35 -2.60
CA GLU A 12 18.88 -17.09 -4.06
C GLU A 12 17.55 -17.36 -4.81
N ARG A 13 16.45 -16.73 -4.38
CA ARG A 13 15.14 -16.86 -5.00
C ARG A 13 14.79 -15.53 -5.65
N LEU A 14 14.65 -15.53 -6.98
CA LEU A 14 14.06 -14.42 -7.72
C LEU A 14 12.68 -14.15 -7.12
N ILE A 15 12.52 -13.03 -6.42
CA ILE A 15 11.23 -12.64 -5.87
C ILE A 15 10.39 -12.15 -7.05
N PRO A 16 9.26 -12.80 -7.37
CA PRO A 16 8.34 -12.26 -8.36
C PRO A 16 7.83 -10.90 -7.87
N ALA A 17 7.79 -9.91 -8.76
CA ALA A 17 7.27 -8.59 -8.44
C ALA A 17 5.85 -8.69 -7.88
N ILE A 18 5.60 -8.06 -6.74
CA ILE A 18 4.27 -8.04 -6.11
C ILE A 18 3.48 -6.89 -6.72
N LEU A 19 2.32 -7.20 -7.33
CA LEU A 19 1.38 -6.20 -7.79
C LEU A 19 0.53 -5.70 -6.61
N ILE A 20 0.51 -4.38 -6.40
CA ILE A 20 -0.28 -3.72 -5.37
C ILE A 20 -1.30 -2.82 -6.05
N HIS A 21 -2.58 -3.13 -5.87
CA HIS A 21 -3.67 -2.27 -6.28
C HIS A 21 -3.90 -1.19 -5.23
N TYR A 22 -3.93 0.06 -5.68
CA TYR A 22 -4.09 1.22 -4.81
C TYR A 22 -5.05 2.22 -5.41
N ASP A 23 -5.91 2.82 -4.59
CA ASP A 23 -7.02 3.65 -5.04
C ASP A 23 -6.81 5.15 -4.92
N SER A 24 -5.60 5.56 -4.51
CA SER A 24 -5.23 6.97 -4.47
C SER A 24 -4.08 7.26 -5.42
N THR A 25 -4.44 7.62 -6.64
CA THR A 25 -3.59 8.26 -7.67
C THR A 25 -2.61 9.30 -7.06
N THR A 26 -3.07 10.12 -6.12
CA THR A 26 -2.22 11.14 -5.48
C THR A 26 -1.09 10.56 -4.66
N ALA A 27 -1.27 9.40 -4.01
CA ALA A 27 -0.20 8.75 -3.28
C ALA A 27 0.74 7.99 -4.22
N ILE A 28 0.22 7.40 -5.30
CA ILE A 28 1.05 6.81 -6.37
C ILE A 28 2.00 7.87 -6.93
N ALA A 29 1.45 9.03 -7.32
CA ALA A 29 2.23 10.16 -7.82
C ALA A 29 3.29 10.64 -6.81
N LYS A 30 2.98 10.67 -5.51
CA LYS A 30 3.94 11.06 -4.45
C LYS A 30 5.08 10.07 -4.28
N VAL A 31 4.81 8.78 -4.41
CA VAL A 31 5.83 7.73 -4.28
C VAL A 31 6.73 7.72 -5.52
N GLN A 32 6.16 7.87 -6.71
CA GLN A 32 6.90 8.00 -7.97
C GLN A 32 7.71 9.29 -8.06
N ASN A 33 7.24 10.38 -7.46
CA ASN A 33 7.98 11.64 -7.42
C ASN A 33 9.21 11.54 -6.50
N ARG A 34 10.41 11.48 -7.10
CA ARG A 34 11.69 11.40 -6.39
C ARG A 34 11.94 12.57 -5.42
N TYR A 35 11.40 13.75 -5.72
CA TYR A 35 11.61 14.98 -4.93
C TYR A 35 10.62 15.13 -3.78
N TYR A 36 9.52 14.36 -3.77
CA TYR A 36 8.57 14.41 -2.66
C TYR A 36 9.16 13.75 -1.41
N ASN A 37 9.27 14.52 -0.32
CA ASN A 37 9.85 14.08 0.96
C ASN A 37 8.90 14.30 2.15
N GLY A 38 7.59 14.08 1.96
CA GLY A 38 6.50 14.16 2.94
C GLY A 38 6.77 14.80 4.32
N LYS A 39 6.02 15.85 4.70
CA LYS A 39 6.32 16.66 5.90
C LYS A 39 6.53 15.89 7.22
N ARG A 40 5.81 14.78 7.46
CA ARG A 40 5.90 14.00 8.70
C ARG A 40 6.91 12.85 8.59
N ARG A 41 7.65 12.58 9.66
CA ARG A 41 8.64 11.48 9.74
C ARG A 41 8.07 10.11 9.34
N GLN A 42 6.85 9.80 9.77
CA GLN A 42 6.18 8.53 9.42
C GLN A 42 5.95 8.40 7.91
N ILE A 43 5.58 9.50 7.24
CA ILE A 43 5.36 9.53 5.79
C ILE A 43 6.69 9.31 5.05
N ARG A 44 7.75 10.00 5.48
CA ARG A 44 9.10 9.87 4.91
C ARG A 44 9.61 8.44 4.93
N ARG A 45 9.49 7.78 6.09
CA ARG A 45 9.93 6.38 6.26
C ARG A 45 9.19 5.44 5.31
N LYS A 46 7.86 5.53 5.26
CA LYS A 46 7.03 4.69 4.37
C LYS A 46 7.35 4.94 2.91
N HIS A 47 7.45 6.20 2.48
CA HIS A 47 7.77 6.52 1.09
C HIS A 47 9.17 6.11 0.67
N SER A 48 10.17 6.23 1.56
CA SER A 48 11.54 5.77 1.25
C SER A 48 11.56 4.28 0.94
N THR A 49 10.91 3.46 1.78
CA THR A 49 10.85 2.01 1.57
C THR A 49 10.07 1.64 0.31
N ILE A 50 8.90 2.23 0.07
CA ILE A 50 8.11 1.91 -1.14
C ILE A 50 8.88 2.34 -2.39
N ARG A 51 9.55 3.49 -2.37
CA ARG A 51 10.37 3.94 -3.51
C ARG A 51 11.50 2.95 -3.80
N GLU A 52 12.19 2.46 -2.77
CA GLU A 52 13.23 1.44 -2.91
C GLU A 52 12.68 0.16 -3.54
N LEU A 53 11.51 -0.30 -3.08
CA LEU A 53 10.84 -1.49 -3.64
C LEU A 53 10.43 -1.31 -5.11
N LEU A 54 9.95 -0.12 -5.48
CA LEU A 54 9.66 0.22 -6.88
C LEU A 54 10.93 0.28 -7.72
N THR A 55 12.02 0.89 -7.20
CA THR A 55 13.28 1.00 -7.94
C THR A 55 13.95 -0.35 -8.16
N THR A 56 13.81 -1.27 -7.21
CA THR A 56 14.31 -2.65 -7.33
C THR A 56 13.38 -3.51 -8.20
N GLY A 57 12.21 -3.01 -8.60
CA GLY A 57 11.20 -3.78 -9.34
C GLY A 57 10.54 -4.89 -8.51
N ALA A 58 10.76 -4.90 -7.19
CA ALA A 58 10.17 -5.88 -6.28
C ALA A 58 8.65 -5.68 -6.11
N VAL A 59 8.18 -4.47 -6.38
CA VAL A 59 6.77 -4.10 -6.30
C VAL A 59 6.38 -3.32 -7.55
N ILE A 60 5.18 -3.58 -8.05
CA ILE A 60 4.51 -2.79 -9.08
C ILE A 60 3.24 -2.23 -8.44
N VAL A 61 2.95 -0.94 -8.66
CA VAL A 61 1.75 -0.30 -8.13
C VAL A 61 0.84 0.06 -9.29
N ASP A 62 -0.42 -0.33 -9.17
CA ASP A 62 -1.48 -0.09 -10.15
C ASP A 62 -2.63 0.70 -9.52
N ASP A 63 -3.22 1.58 -10.31
CA ASP A 63 -4.35 2.41 -9.86
C ASP A 63 -5.66 1.66 -10.06
N VAL A 64 -6.41 1.48 -8.98
CA VAL A 64 -7.72 0.81 -8.99
C VAL A 64 -8.78 1.77 -8.51
N ARG A 65 -9.99 1.72 -9.07
CA ARG A 65 -11.09 2.50 -8.51
C ARG A 65 -11.39 2.03 -7.09
N SER A 66 -11.76 2.96 -6.21
CA SER A 66 -12.08 2.63 -4.81
C SER A 66 -13.24 1.62 -4.70
N ASP A 67 -14.20 1.66 -5.63
CA ASP A 67 -15.30 0.68 -5.74
C ASP A 67 -14.79 -0.76 -6.00
N ASP A 68 -13.67 -0.88 -6.72
CA ASP A 68 -13.03 -2.14 -7.08
C ASP A 68 -11.92 -2.54 -6.08
N ASN A 69 -11.65 -1.69 -5.08
CA ASN A 69 -10.63 -1.93 -4.06
C ASN A 69 -11.18 -2.84 -2.96
N LEU A 70 -10.92 -4.15 -3.07
CA LEU A 70 -11.30 -5.15 -2.08
C LEU A 70 -10.74 -4.88 -0.67
N ALA A 71 -9.66 -4.11 -0.54
CA ALA A 71 -9.07 -3.77 0.74
C ALA A 71 -9.79 -2.60 1.43
N ASP A 72 -10.55 -1.77 0.71
CA ASP A 72 -11.20 -0.59 1.28
C ASP A 72 -12.19 -0.95 2.40
N PRO A 73 -13.09 -1.96 2.23
CA PRO A 73 -13.95 -2.45 3.31
C PRO A 73 -13.18 -2.97 4.54
N LEU A 74 -11.95 -3.47 4.36
CA LEU A 74 -11.12 -3.99 5.45
C LEU A 74 -10.41 -2.87 6.23
N THR A 75 -10.29 -1.68 5.65
CA THR A 75 -9.71 -0.50 6.32
C THR A 75 -10.75 0.41 6.93
N LYS A 76 -11.99 0.31 6.47
CA LYS A 76 -13.15 0.94 7.09
C LYS A 76 -13.46 0.18 8.38
N GLY A 77 -13.60 0.91 9.49
CA GLY A 77 -14.08 0.30 10.72
C GLY A 77 -15.46 -0.31 10.50
N LEU A 78 -15.75 -1.44 11.15
CA LEU A 78 -17.09 -2.00 11.16
C LEU A 78 -18.07 -0.89 11.53
N ALA A 79 -18.92 -0.48 10.59
CA ALA A 79 -19.98 0.46 10.89
C ALA A 79 -20.80 -0.16 12.04
N ARG A 80 -20.95 0.58 13.14
CA ARG A 80 -21.64 0.13 14.37
C ARG A 80 -23.08 -0.38 14.13
N GLU A 81 -23.63 -0.09 12.95
CA GLU A 81 -24.96 -0.47 12.51
C GLU A 81 -25.18 -1.99 12.39
N LYS A 82 -24.14 -2.81 12.12
CA LYS A 82 -24.29 -4.28 12.00
C LYS A 82 -24.17 -5.05 13.31
N VAL A 83 -23.96 -4.40 14.46
CA VAL A 83 -23.79 -5.05 15.77
C VAL A 83 -25.15 -5.33 16.47
N PHE A 84 -26.29 -4.91 15.90
CA PHE A 84 -27.62 -5.06 16.51
C PHE A 84 -28.46 -6.24 16.00
N LYS A 85 -27.87 -7.28 15.43
CA LYS A 85 -28.62 -8.51 15.07
C LYS A 85 -27.87 -9.79 15.44
N THR A 86 -27.74 -10.00 16.75
CA THR A 86 -27.70 -11.35 17.34
C THR A 86 -28.47 -11.25 18.65
N SER A 87 -29.78 -11.50 18.57
CA SER A 87 -30.61 -11.94 19.70
C SER A 87 -30.56 -13.45 19.78
#